data_AF-A0A7C9HBV4-F1
#
_entry.id   AF-A0A7C9HBV4-F1
#
_cell.length_a   1.000
_cell.length_b   1.000
_cell.length_c   1.000
_cell.angle_alpha   90.00
_cell.angle_beta   90.00
_cell.angle_gamma   90.00
#
_symmetry.space_group_name_H-M   'P 1'
#
loop_
_entity.id
_entity.type
_entity.pdbx_description
1 polymer ?
#
loop_
_entity_poly.entity_id
_entity_poly.type
_entity_poly.pdbx_seq_one_letter_code
_entity_poly.pdbx_strand_id
1 'polypeptide(L)'
;MSRPTPPAYKTRNWPAYNEALKRRGSLTVWFDPEMIWEAAPTGKRGRQQTYSDTAIQTCLTMKVLFGMALRQTTGFVESLLHLVDLD
;
A
#
# COMPACT_ATOMS: atom_id res chain seq x y z
N MET A 1 -10.64 -59.78 15.53
CA MET A 1 -11.34 -58.76 14.72
C MET A 1 -10.33 -57.71 14.30
N SER A 2 -10.06 -57.59 13.01
CA SER A 2 -9.08 -56.64 12.44
C SER A 2 -9.64 -55.21 12.53
N ARG A 3 -8.80 -54.24 12.91
CA ARG A 3 -9.22 -52.83 13.03
C ARG A 3 -9.40 -52.23 11.62
N PRO A 4 -10.46 -51.46 11.35
CA PRO A 4 -10.63 -50.78 10.06
C PRO A 4 -9.52 -49.74 9.86
N THR A 5 -9.03 -49.60 8.63
CA THR A 5 -8.05 -48.57 8.28
C THR A 5 -8.69 -47.19 8.43
N PRO A 6 -8.05 -46.23 9.14
CA PRO A 6 -8.59 -44.89 9.28
C PRO A 6 -8.74 -44.20 7.92
N PRO A 7 -9.82 -43.42 7.71
CA PRO A 7 -9.98 -42.67 6.47
C PRO A 7 -8.87 -41.62 6.34
N ALA A 8 -8.16 -41.64 5.20
CA ALA A 8 -7.19 -40.62 4.85
C ALA A 8 -7.92 -39.36 4.35
N TYR A 9 -7.96 -38.32 5.17
CA TYR A 9 -8.52 -37.02 4.78
C TYR A 9 -7.50 -36.22 3.97
N LYS A 10 -7.87 -35.77 2.76
CA LYS A 10 -7.03 -34.90 1.92
C LYS A 10 -7.71 -33.54 1.78
N THR A 11 -7.07 -32.49 2.29
CA THR A 11 -7.52 -31.11 2.17
C THR A 11 -7.50 -30.67 0.71
N ARG A 12 -8.67 -30.54 0.09
CA ARG A 12 -8.82 -30.14 -1.34
C ARG A 12 -9.00 -28.63 -1.54
N ASN A 13 -9.36 -27.90 -0.49
CA ASN A 13 -9.66 -26.47 -0.55
C ASN A 13 -8.44 -25.57 -0.31
N TRP A 14 -7.23 -26.12 -0.19
CA TRP A 14 -6.01 -25.36 0.10
C TRP A 14 -5.79 -24.15 -0.84
N PRO A 15 -5.99 -24.27 -2.17
CA PRO A 15 -5.81 -23.12 -3.06
C PRO A 15 -6.79 -21.98 -2.76
N ALA A 16 -8.07 -22.30 -2.54
CA ALA A 16 -9.11 -21.31 -2.24
C ALA A 16 -8.87 -20.64 -0.87
N TYR A 17 -8.42 -21.41 0.11
CA TYR A 17 -8.06 -20.89 1.43
C TYR A 17 -6.88 -19.91 1.34
N ASN A 18 -5.84 -20.26 0.58
CA ASN A 18 -4.68 -19.41 0.38
C ASN A 18 -5.03 -18.10 -0.37
N GLU A 19 -5.88 -18.17 -1.39
CA GLU A 19 -6.38 -16.97 -2.07
C GLU A 19 -7.20 -16.07 -1.13
N ALA A 20 -8.02 -16.66 -0.25
CA ALA A 20 -8.73 -15.88 0.76
C ALA A 20 -7.78 -15.19 1.75
N LEU A 21 -6.67 -15.83 2.14
CA LEU A 21 -5.64 -15.22 2.98
C LEU A 21 -4.95 -14.05 2.28
N LYS A 22 -4.54 -14.22 1.01
CA LYS A 22 -3.94 -13.13 0.21
C LYS A 22 -4.87 -11.93 0.09
N ARG A 23 -6.16 -12.18 -0.18
CA ARG A 23 -7.17 -11.11 -0.29
C ARG A 23 -7.33 -10.30 0.99
N ARG A 24 -7.13 -10.88 2.17
CA ARG A 24 -7.20 -10.16 3.45
C ARG A 24 -6.07 -9.13 3.62
N GLY A 25 -4.90 -9.40 3.05
CA GLY A 25 -3.75 -8.48 3.07
C GLY A 25 -3.65 -7.60 1.82
N SER A 26 -4.54 -7.79 0.83
CA SER A 26 -4.54 -7.02 -0.40
C SER A 26 -5.04 -5.60 -0.12
N LEU A 27 -4.18 -4.61 -0.34
CA LEU A 27 -4.54 -3.20 -0.25
C LEU A 27 -4.70 -2.62 -1.65
N THR A 28 -5.78 -1.87 -1.87
CA THR A 28 -5.99 -1.07 -3.08
C THR A 28 -6.01 0.39 -2.68
N VAL A 29 -5.17 1.20 -3.33
CA VAL A 29 -5.04 2.63 -3.08
C VAL A 29 -5.57 3.37 -4.31
N TRP A 30 -6.48 4.31 -4.10
CA TRP A 30 -6.98 5.19 -5.15
C TRP A 30 -6.38 6.57 -4.97
N PHE A 31 -5.84 7.11 -6.05
CA PHE A 31 -5.33 8.47 -6.10
C PHE A 31 -6.29 9.33 -6.91
N ASP A 32 -6.56 10.53 -6.43
CA ASP A 32 -7.29 11.54 -7.18
C ASP A 32 -6.32 12.15 -8.22
N PRO A 33 -6.60 12.04 -9.53
CA PRO A 33 -5.73 12.58 -10.57
C PRO A 33 -5.71 14.11 -10.60
N GLU A 34 -6.73 14.78 -10.04
CA GLU A 34 -6.77 16.25 -9.97
C GLU A 34 -5.98 16.79 -8.77
N MET A 35 -5.51 15.91 -7.89
CA MET A 35 -4.79 16.29 -6.69
C MET A 35 -3.36 16.74 -7.01
N ILE A 36 -2.96 17.87 -6.45
CA ILE A 36 -1.59 18.38 -6.53
C ILE A 36 -0.73 17.64 -5.51
N TRP A 37 0.08 16.70 -5.99
CA TRP A 37 1.04 15.90 -5.21
C TRP A 37 2.33 16.65 -4.96
N GLU A 38 2.92 17.18 -6.04
CA GLU A 38 4.15 17.95 -5.98
C GLU A 38 3.88 19.42 -5.70
N ALA A 39 4.70 19.98 -4.82
CA ALA A 39 4.59 21.38 -4.50
C ALA A 39 5.16 22.26 -5.62
N ALA A 40 4.48 23.36 -5.92
CA ALA A 40 4.93 24.30 -6.94
C ALA A 40 6.36 24.81 -6.64
N PRO A 41 7.29 24.74 -7.61
CA PRO A 41 8.64 25.26 -7.43
C PRO A 41 8.60 26.76 -7.09
N THR A 42 9.12 27.13 -5.92
CA THR A 42 9.12 28.54 -5.50
C THR A 42 10.23 29.36 -6.17
N GLY A 43 11.18 28.71 -6.86
CA GLY A 43 12.34 29.35 -7.51
C GLY A 43 13.37 29.95 -6.54
N LYS A 44 13.12 29.89 -5.23
CA LYS A 44 14.01 30.47 -4.20
C LYS A 44 14.82 29.36 -3.53
N ARG A 45 16.14 29.53 -3.53
CA ARG A 45 17.06 28.57 -2.89
C ARG A 45 16.75 28.47 -1.39
N GLY A 46 16.52 27.25 -0.90
CA GLY A 46 16.33 26.96 0.51
C GLY A 46 14.93 27.26 1.07
N ARG A 47 13.97 27.76 0.28
CA ARG A 47 12.60 27.94 0.77
C ARG A 47 11.85 26.61 0.77
N GLN A 48 11.19 26.30 1.87
CA GLN A 48 10.35 25.12 2.00
C GLN A 48 9.20 25.18 0.99
N GLN A 49 9.03 24.09 0.26
CA GLN A 49 7.92 23.91 -0.67
C GLN A 49 6.58 23.83 0.08
N THR A 50 5.51 24.37 -0.52
CA THR A 50 4.16 24.32 0.05
C THR A 50 3.40 23.18 -0.60
N TYR A 51 3.19 22.10 0.17
CA TYR A 51 2.42 20.94 -0.25
C TYR A 51 0.94 21.12 0.08
N SER A 52 0.07 20.38 -0.61
CA SER A 52 -1.34 20.30 -0.28
C SER A 52 -1.55 19.55 1.04
N ASP A 53 -2.55 19.95 1.81
CA ASP A 53 -2.91 19.28 3.08
C ASP A 53 -3.25 17.80 2.85
N THR A 54 -3.90 17.51 1.72
CA THR A 54 -4.24 16.15 1.29
C THR A 54 -2.99 15.30 1.01
N ALA A 55 -1.94 15.85 0.40
CA ALA A 55 -0.70 15.11 0.13
C ALA A 55 0.03 14.80 1.44
N ILE A 56 0.11 15.78 2.34
CA ILE A 56 0.69 15.62 3.67
C ILE A 56 -0.08 14.55 4.44
N GLN A 57 -1.40 14.63 4.50
CA GLN A 57 -2.24 13.68 5.23
C GLN A 57 -2.11 12.26 4.65
N THR A 58 -2.06 12.12 3.33
CA THR A 58 -1.88 10.82 2.67
C THR A 58 -0.52 10.20 3.04
N CYS A 59 0.57 10.96 2.92
CA CYS A 59 1.90 10.52 3.32
C CYS A 59 1.95 10.14 4.81
N LEU A 60 1.38 10.95 5.71
CA LEU A 60 1.37 10.63 7.14
C LEU A 60 0.50 9.40 7.45
N THR A 61 -0.60 9.20 6.72
CA THR A 61 -1.45 8.01 6.87
C THR A 61 -0.67 6.76 6.48
N MET A 62 -0.02 6.75 5.32
CA MET A 62 0.82 5.63 4.88
C MET A 62 1.97 5.37 5.87
N LYS A 63 2.59 6.43 6.39
CA LYS A 63 3.65 6.33 7.39
C LYS A 63 3.17 5.58 8.63
N VAL A 64 2.00 5.95 9.16
CA VAL A 64 1.45 5.34 10.38
C VAL A 64 0.95 3.93 10.12
N LEU A 65 0.22 3.70 9.03
CA LEU A 65 -0.33 2.38 8.69
C LEU A 65 0.76 1.31 8.51
N PHE A 66 1.88 1.68 7.89
CA PHE A 66 2.99 0.76 7.64
C PHE A 66 4.15 0.88 8.63
N GLY A 67 4.06 1.77 9.62
CA GLY A 67 5.13 1.98 10.60
C GLY A 67 6.45 2.47 10.00
N MET A 68 6.41 3.17 8.87
CA MET A 68 7.60 3.59 8.13
C MET A 68 8.23 4.88 8.69
N ALA A 69 9.51 5.10 8.40
CA ALA A 69 10.14 6.40 8.57
C ALA A 69 9.63 7.38 7.48
N LEU A 70 9.70 8.69 7.76
CA LEU A 70 9.17 9.70 6.83
C LEU A 70 9.82 9.62 5.44
N ARG A 71 11.16 9.57 5.36
CA ARG A 71 11.89 9.47 4.07
C ARG A 71 11.54 8.21 3.28
N GLN A 72 11.35 7.09 3.97
CA GLN A 72 10.92 5.84 3.34
C GLN A 72 9.49 5.94 2.81
N THR A 73 8.62 6.62 3.56
CA THR A 73 7.24 6.83 3.13
C THR A 73 7.17 7.72 1.90
N THR A 74 8.00 8.76 1.83
CA THR A 74 8.09 9.63 0.65
C THR A 74 8.43 8.80 -0.59
N GLY A 75 9.51 8.02 -0.57
CA GLY A 75 9.88 7.18 -1.72
C GLY A 75 8.85 6.09 -2.06
N PHE A 76 8.15 5.55 -1.05
CA PHE A 76 7.04 4.63 -1.29
C PHE A 76 5.87 5.29 -2.02
N VAL A 77 5.46 6.49 -1.59
CA VAL A 77 4.38 7.25 -2.25
C VAL A 77 4.81 7.69 -3.65
N GLU A 78 6.04 8.18 -3.84
CA GLU A 78 6.61 8.49 -5.17
C GLU A 78 6.50 7.29 -6.11
N SER A 79 6.85 6.08 -5.63
CA SER A 79 6.76 4.86 -6.43
C SER A 79 5.32 4.50 -6.80
N LEU A 80 4.36 4.79 -5.91
CA LEU A 80 2.94 4.56 -6.20
C LEU A 80 2.40 5.57 -7.22
N LEU A 81 2.79 6.84 -7.14
CA LEU A 81 2.39 7.87 -8.10
C LEU A 81 2.91 7.58 -9.51
N HIS A 82 4.19 7.18 -9.63
CA HIS A 82 4.75 6.74 -10.90
C HIS A 82 4.04 5.49 -11.46
N LEU A 83 3.51 4.60 -10.62
CA LEU A 83 2.76 3.42 -11.09
C LEU A 83 1.41 3.79 -11.71
N VAL A 84 0.84 4.94 -11.32
CA VAL A 84 -0.47 5.41 -11.78
C VAL A 84 -0.38 6.64 -12.70
N ASP A 85 0.83 6.97 -13.17
CA ASP A 85 1.11 8.11 -14.07
C ASP A 85 0.66 9.47 -13.49
N LEU A 86 0.93 9.71 -12.20
CA LEU A 86 0.62 10.95 -11.47
C LEU A 86 1.86 11.68 -10.91
N ASP A 87 3.06 11.35 -11.42
CA ASP A 87 4.32 12.02 -11.07
C ASP A 87 4.54 13.38 -11.76
#